data_AF-A0A3D2MUR3-F1
#
_entry.id   AF-A0A3D2MUR3-F1
#
_cell.length_a   1.000
_cell.length_b   1.000
_cell.length_c   1.000
_cell.angle_alpha   90.00
_cell.angle_beta   90.00
_cell.angle_gamma   90.00
#
_symmetry.space_group_name_H-M   'P 1'
#
loop_
_entity.id
_entity.type
_entity.pdbx_description
1 polymer ?
#
loop_
_entity_poly.entity_id
_entity_poly.type
_entity_poly.pdbx_seq_one_letter_code
_entity_poly.pdbx_strand_id
1 'polypeptide(L)'
;MTSANFVVHADAIIPVSGTENVLKKHSIVVRDGVIAALLPSSDARELRDVDHIDLPGHALMPGLVNAHGHAAMTLLRGYADDMSLAAWLNDAIWPLESRWVSPEFVRDGTDIAAAEMLLSGITTSSDMYFFPNIAAQRLRAAGLRAQIVFPVMNIPTAWADSSQAYLDKGLALRDHFKGDDLIDIGFGPHSTYTVDEAVLSRTAMLANELDAAVQIHLHETAAEVHAQVEATGERPIDLLARIGLLGPRTQCVHMTAVG
;
A
#
# COMPACT_ATOMS: atom_id res chain seq x y z
N MET A 1 -20.79 7.12 10.13
CA MET A 1 -19.62 7.95 10.45
C MET A 1 -20.07 9.04 11.40
N THR A 2 -19.39 9.23 12.52
CA THR A 2 -19.57 10.42 13.37
C THR A 2 -19.06 11.64 12.61
N SER A 3 -19.89 12.67 12.44
CA SER A 3 -19.52 13.94 11.81
C SER A 3 -18.46 14.64 12.67
N ALA A 4 -17.18 14.42 12.37
CA ALA A 4 -16.08 15.06 13.09
C ALA A 4 -16.00 16.54 12.68
N ASN A 5 -16.29 17.44 13.61
CA ASN A 5 -16.33 18.88 13.42
C ASN A 5 -15.39 19.54 14.42
N PHE A 6 -14.17 19.87 13.99
CA PHE A 6 -13.15 20.41 14.86
C PHE A 6 -12.20 21.37 14.13
N VAL A 7 -11.49 22.18 14.90
CA VAL A 7 -10.43 23.08 14.45
C VAL A 7 -9.13 22.66 15.13
N VAL A 8 -8.07 22.49 14.34
CA VAL A 8 -6.73 22.24 14.87
C VAL A 8 -5.89 23.50 14.75
N HIS A 9 -5.41 23.97 15.89
CA HIS A 9 -4.45 25.07 16.01
C HIS A 9 -3.06 24.48 16.24
N ALA A 10 -2.14 24.70 15.32
CA ALA A 10 -0.74 24.28 15.43
C ALA A 10 0.20 25.47 15.16
N ASP A 11 1.42 25.41 15.66
CA ASP A 11 2.41 26.48 15.46
C ASP A 11 2.88 26.55 14.00
N ALA A 12 2.88 25.40 13.32
CA ALA A 12 3.19 25.28 11.91
C ALA A 12 2.23 24.30 11.23
N ILE A 13 1.80 24.63 10.01
CA ILE A 13 1.10 23.72 9.12
C ILE A 13 1.95 23.57 7.85
N ILE A 14 2.22 22.33 7.45
CA ILE A 14 2.96 21.98 6.23
C ILE A 14 1.93 21.46 5.21
N PRO A 15 1.44 22.28 4.27
CA PRO A 15 0.36 21.90 3.36
C PRO A 15 0.80 20.96 2.22
N VAL A 16 2.11 20.76 2.03
CA VAL A 16 2.77 19.98 0.95
C VAL A 16 2.56 20.55 -0.47
N SER A 17 1.45 21.24 -0.72
CA SER A 17 1.11 21.90 -1.97
C SER A 17 0.73 23.36 -1.75
N GLY A 18 0.79 24.16 -2.81
CA GLY A 18 0.55 25.60 -2.77
C GLY A 18 1.83 26.44 -2.87
N THR A 19 1.71 27.74 -2.63
CA THR A 19 2.82 28.69 -2.80
C THR A 19 3.71 28.82 -1.56
N GLU A 20 3.20 28.49 -0.38
CA GLU A 20 3.94 28.56 0.88
C GLU A 20 4.23 27.16 1.42
N ASN A 21 5.48 26.93 1.80
CA ASN A 21 5.92 25.62 2.32
C ASN A 21 5.52 25.39 3.78
N VAL A 22 5.36 26.47 4.56
CA VAL A 22 4.99 26.41 5.99
C VAL A 22 4.11 27.60 6.33
N LEU A 23 2.91 27.32 6.83
CA LEU A 23 1.98 28.33 7.30
C LEU A 23 2.09 28.47 8.81
N LYS A 24 2.37 29.69 9.28
CA LYS A 24 2.32 30.06 10.70
C LYS A 24 1.04 30.83 10.99
N LYS A 25 0.55 30.77 12.23
CA LYS A 25 -0.68 31.46 12.64
C LYS A 25 -1.90 31.09 11.77
N HIS A 26 -1.95 29.83 11.34
CA HIS A 26 -3.06 29.26 10.60
C HIS A 26 -3.64 28.06 11.36
N SER A 27 -4.87 27.68 11.03
CA SER A 27 -5.59 26.55 11.62
C SER A 27 -6.34 25.78 10.54
N ILE A 28 -6.46 24.46 10.74
CA ILE A 28 -7.25 23.60 9.85
C ILE A 28 -8.64 23.44 10.45
N VAL A 29 -9.67 23.75 9.66
CA VAL A 29 -11.07 23.50 10.00
C VAL A 29 -11.49 22.21 9.32
N VAL A 30 -11.92 21.23 10.11
CA VAL A 30 -12.47 19.95 9.63
C VAL A 30 -13.97 19.93 9.89
N ARG A 31 -14.76 19.60 8.87
CA ARG A 31 -16.20 19.35 8.99
C ARG A 31 -16.56 18.07 8.29
N ASP A 32 -17.40 17.25 8.91
CA ASP A 32 -17.85 15.96 8.36
C ASP A 32 -16.70 15.08 7.84
N GLY A 33 -15.54 15.13 8.51
CA GLY A 33 -14.34 14.36 8.15
C GLY A 33 -13.55 14.90 6.96
N VAL A 34 -13.89 16.06 6.39
CA VAL A 34 -13.14 16.72 5.32
C VAL A 34 -12.53 18.04 5.78
N ILE A 35 -11.39 18.40 5.20
CA ILE A 35 -10.78 19.72 5.41
C ILE A 35 -11.67 20.75 4.72
N ALA A 36 -12.42 21.52 5.51
CA ALA A 36 -13.37 22.51 5.02
C ALA A 36 -12.71 23.87 4.75
N ALA A 37 -11.71 24.23 5.55
CA ALA A 37 -10.98 25.48 5.37
C ALA A 37 -9.59 25.45 6.03
N LEU A 38 -8.73 26.32 5.52
CA LEU A 38 -7.45 26.70 6.11
C LEU A 38 -7.52 28.21 6.35
N LEU A 39 -7.55 28.63 7.62
CA LEU A 39 -7.83 30.01 8.01
C LEU A 39 -6.71 30.58 8.88
N PRO A 40 -6.52 31.92 8.91
CA PRO A 40 -5.78 32.56 9.98
C PRO A 40 -6.32 32.12 11.34
N SER A 41 -5.44 31.84 12.30
CA SER A 41 -5.85 31.30 13.61
C SER A 41 -6.76 32.24 14.38
N SER A 42 -6.66 33.56 14.18
CA SER A 42 -7.59 34.54 14.76
C SER A 42 -9.03 34.27 14.32
N ASP A 43 -9.22 34.03 13.02
CA ASP A 43 -10.54 33.90 12.42
C ASP A 43 -11.12 32.53 12.76
N ALA A 44 -10.28 31.49 12.74
CA ALA A 44 -10.67 30.14 13.12
C ALA A 44 -11.13 30.04 14.58
N ARG A 45 -10.56 30.85 15.49
CA ARG A 45 -10.96 30.92 16.91
C ARG A 45 -12.32 31.56 17.13
N GLU A 46 -12.91 32.24 16.14
CA GLU A 46 -14.25 32.80 16.24
C GLU A 46 -15.36 31.79 15.94
N LEU A 47 -15.01 30.60 15.40
CA LEU A 47 -15.97 29.51 15.23
C LEU A 47 -16.45 29.01 16.61
N ARG A 48 -17.73 28.65 16.70
CA ARG A 48 -18.39 28.27 17.97
C ARG A 48 -19.10 26.92 17.91
N ASP A 49 -19.28 26.36 16.72
CA ASP A 49 -20.01 25.13 16.43
C ASP A 49 -19.08 23.94 16.15
N VAL A 50 -17.86 24.00 16.67
CA VAL A 50 -16.76 23.06 16.41
C VAL A 50 -15.92 22.89 17.67
N ASP A 51 -15.32 21.72 17.85
CA ASP A 51 -14.35 21.49 18.93
C ASP A 51 -13.00 22.12 18.59
N HIS A 52 -12.30 22.66 19.57
CA HIS A 52 -10.97 23.27 19.37
C HIS A 52 -9.87 22.39 19.97
N ILE A 53 -8.83 22.13 19.16
CA ILE A 53 -7.67 21.34 19.53
C ILE A 53 -6.43 22.23 19.41
N ASP A 54 -5.80 22.55 20.53
CA ASP A 54 -4.56 23.34 20.58
C ASP A 54 -3.34 22.42 20.68
N LEU A 55 -2.41 22.54 19.72
CA LEU A 55 -1.15 21.78 19.63
C LEU A 55 0.07 22.73 19.62
N PRO A 56 0.34 23.44 20.73
CA PRO A 56 1.51 24.32 20.83
C PRO A 56 2.80 23.49 20.70
N GLY A 57 3.81 24.04 20.03
CA GLY A 57 5.09 23.37 19.76
C GLY A 57 5.02 22.27 18.70
N HIS A 58 3.87 22.04 18.06
CA HIS A 58 3.70 20.99 17.05
C HIS A 58 3.65 21.56 15.63
N ALA A 59 4.11 20.75 14.68
CA ALA A 59 3.83 20.92 13.27
C ALA A 59 2.73 19.93 12.86
N LEU A 60 1.75 20.43 12.10
CA LEU A 60 0.70 19.63 11.49
C LEU A 60 0.99 19.44 10.00
N MET A 61 0.83 18.22 9.51
CA MET A 61 1.06 17.87 8.11
C MET A 61 0.07 16.77 7.67
N PRO A 62 -0.12 16.56 6.36
CA PRO A 62 -0.77 15.35 5.88
C PRO A 62 -0.12 14.11 6.48
N GLY A 63 -0.95 13.12 6.85
CA GLY A 63 -0.44 11.84 7.34
C GLY A 63 0.43 11.16 6.28
N LEU A 64 1.42 10.40 6.74
CA LEU A 64 2.37 9.73 5.85
C LEU A 64 1.68 8.62 5.07
N VAL A 65 2.11 8.45 3.82
CA VAL A 65 1.64 7.39 2.92
C VAL A 65 2.77 6.38 2.75
N ASN A 66 2.61 5.20 3.35
CA ASN A 66 3.49 4.07 3.08
C ASN A 66 3.06 3.38 1.79
N ALA A 67 3.74 3.68 0.68
CA ALA A 67 3.31 3.25 -0.65
C ALA A 67 3.59 1.78 -0.98
N HIS A 68 4.26 1.03 -0.10
CA HIS A 68 4.52 -0.40 -0.30
C HIS A 68 4.85 -1.10 1.02
N GLY A 69 4.28 -2.29 1.24
CA GLY A 69 4.62 -3.11 2.38
C GLY A 69 4.01 -4.51 2.34
N HIS A 70 4.43 -5.30 3.33
CA HIS A 70 3.96 -6.64 3.63
C HIS A 70 3.61 -6.71 5.12
N ALA A 71 2.49 -6.11 5.51
CA ALA A 71 2.15 -5.77 6.89
C ALA A 71 2.29 -6.95 7.87
N ALA A 72 1.80 -8.12 7.49
CA ALA A 72 1.85 -9.31 8.33
C ALA A 72 3.29 -9.84 8.57
N MET A 73 4.25 -9.50 7.72
CA MET A 73 5.67 -9.83 7.94
C MET A 73 6.27 -9.10 9.14
N THR A 74 5.54 -8.20 9.80
CA THR A 74 5.95 -7.63 11.10
C THR A 74 6.23 -8.72 12.14
N LEU A 75 5.57 -9.88 12.05
CA LEU A 75 5.84 -11.05 12.89
C LEU A 75 7.20 -11.72 12.62
N LEU A 76 7.82 -11.40 11.48
CA LEU A 76 9.10 -11.95 11.02
C LEU A 76 10.27 -10.97 11.23
N ARG A 77 10.02 -9.84 11.91
CA ARG A 77 11.00 -8.78 12.14
C ARG A 77 12.29 -9.33 12.78
N GLY A 78 13.42 -9.16 12.10
CA GLY A 78 14.74 -9.61 12.56
C GLY A 78 14.94 -11.13 12.53
N TYR A 79 14.12 -11.88 11.79
CA TYR A 79 14.27 -13.34 11.67
C TYR A 79 15.38 -13.74 10.70
N ALA A 80 15.51 -13.01 9.59
CA ALA A 80 16.47 -13.29 8.53
C ALA A 80 17.10 -11.97 8.07
N ASP A 81 18.32 -11.71 8.55
CA ASP A 81 19.12 -10.51 8.28
C ASP A 81 20.42 -10.89 7.55
N ASP A 82 21.10 -9.92 6.94
CA ASP A 82 22.43 -10.06 6.32
C ASP A 82 22.52 -11.09 5.16
N MET A 83 21.47 -11.19 4.34
CA MET A 83 21.36 -12.11 3.20
C MET A 83 21.15 -11.37 1.87
N SER A 84 21.52 -12.01 0.74
CA SER A 84 21.07 -11.54 -0.58
C SER A 84 19.57 -11.81 -0.76
N LEU A 85 18.88 -11.06 -1.63
CA LEU A 85 17.44 -11.26 -1.88
C LEU A 85 17.11 -12.73 -2.23
N ALA A 86 17.89 -13.34 -3.11
CA ALA A 86 17.67 -14.72 -3.53
C ALA A 86 17.79 -15.70 -2.35
N ALA A 87 18.82 -15.57 -1.52
CA ALA A 87 18.99 -16.43 -0.35
C ALA A 87 17.91 -16.14 0.71
N TRP A 88 17.59 -14.87 0.95
CA TRP A 88 16.57 -14.43 1.88
C TRP A 88 15.19 -15.02 1.53
N LEU A 89 14.78 -14.95 0.25
CA LEU A 89 13.53 -15.55 -0.22
C LEU A 89 13.54 -17.07 -0.15
N ASN A 90 14.50 -17.72 -0.81
CA ASN A 90 14.48 -19.17 -1.03
C ASN A 90 14.84 -19.98 0.22
N ASP A 91 15.80 -19.50 1.01
CA ASP A 91 16.37 -20.28 2.11
C ASP A 91 15.73 -19.96 3.47
N ALA A 92 15.10 -18.77 3.61
CA ALA A 92 14.53 -18.32 4.87
C ALA A 92 13.03 -18.00 4.79
N ILE A 93 12.63 -17.01 4.00
CA ILE A 93 11.27 -16.45 4.04
C ILE A 93 10.23 -17.41 3.46
N TRP A 94 10.36 -17.88 2.21
CA TRP A 94 9.36 -18.77 1.61
C TRP A 94 9.16 -20.08 2.38
N PRO A 95 10.22 -20.75 2.90
CA PRO A 95 10.05 -21.91 3.77
C PRO A 95 9.26 -21.59 5.05
N LEU A 96 9.50 -20.42 5.65
CA LEU A 96 8.83 -19.98 6.86
C LEU A 96 7.36 -19.64 6.58
N GLU A 97 7.10 -18.88 5.53
CA GLU A 97 5.74 -18.51 5.10
C GLU A 97 4.91 -19.74 4.77
N SER A 98 5.47 -20.69 4.02
CA SER A 98 4.80 -21.95 3.67
C SER A 98 4.39 -22.76 4.90
N ARG A 99 5.10 -22.60 6.02
CA ARG A 99 4.83 -23.30 7.27
C ARG A 99 3.85 -22.56 8.17
N TRP A 100 3.90 -21.24 8.22
CA TRP A 100 3.24 -20.45 9.27
C TRP A 100 2.19 -19.48 8.79
N VAL A 101 2.21 -19.07 7.52
CA VAL A 101 1.22 -18.11 7.02
C VAL A 101 -0.16 -18.76 6.99
N SER A 102 -1.04 -18.21 7.83
CA SER A 102 -2.43 -18.61 8.01
C SER A 102 -3.30 -17.34 8.16
N PRO A 103 -4.64 -17.49 8.17
CA PRO A 103 -5.54 -16.41 8.52
C PRO A 103 -5.17 -15.68 9.83
N GLU A 104 -4.80 -16.43 10.87
CA GLU A 104 -4.43 -15.91 12.18
C GLU A 104 -3.09 -15.17 12.14
N PHE A 105 -2.10 -15.71 11.41
CA PHE A 105 -0.82 -15.03 11.19
C PHE A 105 -1.03 -13.65 10.56
N VAL A 106 -1.85 -13.59 9.49
CA VAL A 106 -2.12 -12.32 8.79
C VAL A 106 -2.89 -11.36 9.67
N ARG A 107 -3.87 -11.85 10.44
CA ARG A 107 -4.59 -11.03 11.41
C ARG A 107 -3.66 -10.38 12.42
N ASP A 108 -2.88 -11.19 13.13
CA ASP A 108 -2.05 -10.74 14.25
C ASP A 108 -0.92 -9.84 13.76
N GLY A 109 -0.27 -10.20 12.65
CA GLY A 109 0.79 -9.39 12.06
C GLY A 109 0.28 -8.05 11.53
N THR A 110 -0.88 -8.05 10.87
CA THR A 110 -1.47 -6.79 10.36
C THR A 110 -1.92 -5.87 11.49
N ASP A 111 -2.45 -6.40 12.59
CA ASP A 111 -2.83 -5.59 13.76
C ASP A 111 -1.62 -4.89 14.39
N ILE A 112 -0.49 -5.59 14.51
CA ILE A 112 0.76 -5.01 15.01
C ILE A 112 1.25 -3.93 14.03
N ALA A 113 1.26 -4.22 12.74
CA ALA A 113 1.67 -3.26 11.71
C ALA A 113 0.78 -2.00 11.72
N ALA A 114 -0.54 -2.16 11.88
CA ALA A 114 -1.48 -1.04 11.95
C ALA A 114 -1.19 -0.12 13.15
N ALA A 115 -0.93 -0.70 14.32
CA ALA A 115 -0.56 0.06 15.51
C ALA A 115 0.76 0.82 15.31
N GLU A 116 1.78 0.16 14.77
CA GLU A 116 3.08 0.78 14.48
C GLU A 116 2.98 1.93 13.47
N MET A 117 2.19 1.74 12.40
CA MET A 117 1.92 2.78 11.40
C MET A 117 1.24 4.00 12.03
N LEU A 118 0.18 3.81 12.80
CA LEU A 118 -0.54 4.92 13.43
C LEU A 118 0.34 5.67 14.46
N LEU A 119 1.13 4.95 15.25
CA LEU A 119 2.06 5.55 16.22
C LEU A 119 3.20 6.34 15.55
N SER A 120 3.51 6.05 14.29
CA SER A 120 4.54 6.74 13.50
C SER A 120 3.97 7.79 12.53
N GLY A 121 2.67 8.05 12.59
CA GLY A 121 2.01 9.08 11.76
C GLY A 121 1.69 8.64 10.33
N ILE A 122 1.76 7.33 10.03
CA ILE A 122 1.28 6.75 8.77
C ILE A 122 -0.23 6.60 8.85
N THR A 123 -0.94 7.22 7.90
CA THR A 123 -2.41 7.17 7.81
C THR A 123 -2.89 6.41 6.58
N THR A 124 -1.98 6.08 5.66
CA THR A 124 -2.29 5.31 4.46
C THR A 124 -1.20 4.31 4.16
N SER A 125 -1.58 3.09 3.78
CA SER A 125 -0.65 2.04 3.37
C SER A 125 -1.05 1.38 2.05
N SER A 126 -0.09 0.90 1.29
CA SER A 126 -0.33 -0.11 0.25
C SER A 126 0.27 -1.43 0.70
N ASP A 127 -0.56 -2.45 0.80
CA ASP A 127 -0.18 -3.78 1.31
C ASP A 127 -0.31 -4.85 0.22
N MET A 128 0.75 -5.63 0.04
CA MET A 128 0.81 -6.77 -0.87
C MET A 128 1.11 -8.05 -0.08
N TYR A 129 0.11 -8.79 0.37
CA TYR A 129 0.37 -10.01 1.13
C TYR A 129 -0.72 -11.08 0.97
N PHE A 130 -0.45 -12.28 1.50
CA PHE A 130 -1.43 -13.36 1.54
C PHE A 130 -2.61 -13.03 2.45
N PHE A 131 -3.74 -13.72 2.23
CA PHE A 131 -5.02 -13.43 2.90
C PHE A 131 -5.41 -11.94 2.89
N PRO A 132 -5.40 -11.28 1.72
CA PRO A 132 -5.65 -9.83 1.60
C PRO A 132 -7.01 -9.40 2.15
N ASN A 133 -8.00 -10.30 2.17
CA ASN A 133 -9.30 -10.04 2.80
C ASN A 133 -9.19 -9.78 4.31
N ILE A 134 -8.27 -10.45 4.99
CA ILE A 134 -8.02 -10.27 6.42
C ILE A 134 -7.26 -8.97 6.63
N ALA A 135 -6.18 -8.74 5.88
CA ALA A 135 -5.41 -7.50 5.96
C ALA A 135 -6.32 -6.27 5.76
N ALA A 136 -7.17 -6.29 4.72
CA ALA A 136 -8.17 -5.27 4.45
C ALA A 136 -9.08 -4.99 5.65
N GLN A 137 -9.64 -6.04 6.26
CA GLN A 137 -10.51 -5.93 7.44
C GLN A 137 -9.79 -5.34 8.65
N ARG A 138 -8.53 -5.73 8.89
CA ARG A 138 -7.74 -5.26 10.03
C ARG A 138 -7.33 -3.81 9.88
N LEU A 139 -6.78 -3.43 8.73
CA LEU A 139 -6.41 -2.04 8.45
C LEU A 139 -7.63 -1.11 8.49
N ARG A 140 -8.76 -1.55 7.92
CA ARG A 140 -10.03 -0.81 8.02
C ARG A 140 -10.50 -0.65 9.46
N ALA A 141 -10.44 -1.72 10.26
CA ALA A 141 -10.86 -1.68 11.67
C ALA A 141 -9.98 -0.75 12.52
N ALA A 142 -8.69 -0.60 12.16
CA ALA A 142 -7.79 0.37 12.77
C ALA A 142 -8.04 1.82 12.32
N GLY A 143 -8.90 2.05 11.32
CA GLY A 143 -9.18 3.37 10.76
C GLY A 143 -8.14 3.86 9.74
N LEU A 144 -7.27 2.97 9.24
CA LEU A 144 -6.31 3.29 8.19
C LEU A 144 -6.99 3.30 6.82
N ARG A 145 -6.55 4.20 5.94
CA ARG A 145 -6.78 4.07 4.50
C ARG A 145 -5.78 3.03 3.95
N ALA A 146 -6.22 2.14 3.09
CA ALA A 146 -5.33 1.16 2.50
C ALA A 146 -5.66 0.82 1.05
N GLN A 147 -4.61 0.72 0.24
CA GLN A 147 -4.65 -0.01 -1.02
C GLN A 147 -4.21 -1.45 -0.75
N ILE A 148 -5.07 -2.42 -0.99
CA ILE A 148 -4.73 -3.84 -0.86
C ILE A 148 -4.55 -4.40 -2.26
N VAL A 149 -3.34 -4.82 -2.59
CA VAL A 149 -3.04 -5.48 -3.85
C VAL A 149 -2.97 -6.99 -3.60
N PHE A 150 -3.97 -7.73 -4.07
CA PHE A 150 -3.99 -9.17 -3.84
C PHE A 150 -2.88 -9.86 -4.65
N PRO A 151 -2.21 -10.88 -4.09
CA PRO A 151 -1.09 -11.50 -4.76
C PRO A 151 -1.57 -12.19 -6.04
N VAL A 152 -0.75 -12.13 -7.09
CA VAL A 152 -0.92 -12.93 -8.31
C VAL A 152 0.40 -13.60 -8.62
N MET A 153 0.42 -14.94 -8.61
CA MET A 153 1.64 -15.74 -8.81
C MET A 153 1.34 -17.06 -9.52
N ASN A 154 2.37 -17.66 -10.10
CA ASN A 154 2.33 -19.04 -10.61
C ASN A 154 2.57 -20.10 -9.52
N ILE A 155 2.92 -19.68 -8.29
CA ILE A 155 3.32 -20.57 -7.19
C ILE A 155 2.14 -20.77 -6.22
N PRO A 156 1.81 -22.02 -5.84
CA PRO A 156 0.76 -22.29 -4.86
C PRO A 156 1.16 -21.82 -3.47
N THR A 157 0.20 -21.27 -2.73
CA THR A 157 0.37 -20.82 -1.33
C THR A 157 -0.83 -21.24 -0.50
N ALA A 158 -0.79 -20.91 0.80
CA ALA A 158 -1.92 -21.11 1.70
C ALA A 158 -3.20 -20.36 1.27
N TRP A 159 -3.07 -19.30 0.46
CA TRP A 159 -4.23 -18.51 0.01
C TRP A 159 -4.82 -19.01 -1.31
N ALA A 160 -4.00 -19.42 -2.28
CA ALA A 160 -4.46 -19.91 -3.58
C ALA A 160 -3.47 -20.91 -4.19
N ASP A 161 -3.98 -21.87 -4.96
CA ASP A 161 -3.21 -22.98 -5.54
C ASP A 161 -2.77 -22.76 -7.00
N SER A 162 -3.25 -21.68 -7.62
CA SER A 162 -3.04 -21.39 -9.04
C SER A 162 -3.26 -19.91 -9.33
N SER A 163 -2.63 -19.38 -10.40
CA SER A 163 -2.83 -18.00 -10.85
C SER A 163 -4.31 -17.67 -11.12
N GLN A 164 -5.08 -18.64 -11.62
CA GLN A 164 -6.53 -18.53 -11.78
C GLN A 164 -7.24 -18.33 -10.42
N ALA A 165 -6.92 -19.16 -9.42
CA ALA A 165 -7.50 -19.04 -8.09
C ALA A 165 -7.13 -17.72 -7.40
N TYR A 166 -5.90 -17.21 -7.60
CA TYR A 166 -5.51 -15.87 -7.13
C TYR A 166 -6.41 -14.78 -7.74
N LEU A 167 -6.57 -14.78 -9.07
CA LEU A 167 -7.39 -13.80 -9.78
C LEU A 167 -8.86 -13.89 -9.37
N ASP A 168 -9.45 -15.09 -9.30
CA ASP A 168 -10.86 -15.24 -8.95
C ASP A 168 -11.16 -14.77 -7.53
N LYS A 169 -10.33 -15.14 -6.55
CA LYS A 169 -10.47 -14.68 -5.16
C LYS A 169 -10.21 -13.18 -5.04
N GLY A 170 -9.24 -12.65 -5.78
CA GLY A 170 -8.92 -11.22 -5.79
C GLY A 170 -10.04 -10.36 -6.39
N LEU A 171 -10.64 -10.81 -7.49
CA LEU A 171 -11.80 -10.15 -8.10
C LEU A 171 -13.02 -10.19 -7.17
N ALA A 172 -13.29 -11.32 -6.53
CA ALA A 172 -14.36 -11.42 -5.53
C ALA A 172 -14.10 -10.49 -4.32
N LEU A 173 -12.84 -10.36 -3.89
CA LEU A 173 -12.44 -9.43 -2.83
C LEU A 173 -12.66 -7.97 -3.25
N ARG A 174 -12.32 -7.61 -4.49
CA ARG A 174 -12.56 -6.27 -5.03
C ARG A 174 -14.05 -5.94 -5.04
N ASP A 175 -14.90 -6.89 -5.45
CA ASP A 175 -16.35 -6.69 -5.43
C ASP A 175 -16.89 -6.53 -4.01
N HIS A 176 -16.32 -7.23 -3.03
CA HIS A 176 -16.70 -7.11 -1.62
C HIS A 176 -16.42 -5.71 -1.04
N PHE A 177 -15.29 -5.09 -1.39
CA PHE A 177 -14.91 -3.76 -0.93
C PHE A 177 -15.31 -2.63 -1.89
N LYS A 178 -16.14 -2.91 -2.90
CA LYS A 178 -16.57 -1.91 -3.87
C LYS A 178 -17.33 -0.77 -3.18
N GLY A 179 -16.77 0.44 -3.25
CA GLY A 179 -17.36 1.64 -2.65
C GLY A 179 -17.05 1.81 -1.16
N ASP A 180 -16.08 1.08 -0.60
CA ASP A 180 -15.56 1.35 0.73
C ASP A 180 -14.77 2.67 0.77
N ASP A 181 -14.98 3.50 1.79
CA ASP A 181 -14.36 4.83 1.86
C ASP A 181 -12.86 4.81 2.24
N LEU A 182 -12.36 3.68 2.76
CA LEU A 182 -10.97 3.55 3.23
C LEU A 182 -10.17 2.47 2.49
N ILE A 183 -10.83 1.46 1.93
CA ILE A 183 -10.16 0.30 1.33
C ILE A 183 -10.37 0.27 -0.19
N ASP A 184 -9.26 0.32 -0.92
CA ASP A 184 -9.22 0.10 -2.36
C ASP A 184 -8.51 -1.23 -2.66
N ILE A 185 -9.05 -2.02 -3.58
CA ILE A 185 -8.47 -3.32 -3.98
C ILE A 185 -7.87 -3.24 -5.38
N GLY A 186 -6.61 -3.64 -5.52
CA GLY A 186 -5.87 -3.71 -6.78
C GLY A 186 -5.18 -5.06 -7.01
N PHE A 187 -4.39 -5.14 -8.08
CA PHE A 187 -3.66 -6.34 -8.48
C PHE A 187 -2.21 -6.26 -8.00
N GLY A 188 -1.73 -7.35 -7.39
CA GLY A 188 -0.35 -7.48 -6.93
C GLY A 188 0.39 -8.64 -7.61
N PRO A 189 0.63 -8.63 -8.94
CA PRO A 189 1.57 -9.57 -9.52
C PRO A 189 2.93 -9.42 -8.85
N HIS A 190 3.45 -10.49 -8.26
CA HIS A 190 4.60 -10.40 -7.37
C HIS A 190 5.84 -9.82 -8.08
N SER A 191 6.27 -10.41 -9.19
CA SER A 191 7.41 -9.96 -9.98
C SER A 191 7.45 -10.67 -11.34
N THR A 192 8.29 -10.22 -12.28
CA THR A 192 8.43 -10.89 -13.59
C THR A 192 9.12 -12.25 -13.52
N TYR A 193 9.82 -12.57 -12.42
CA TYR A 193 10.48 -13.87 -12.22
C TYR A 193 9.60 -14.91 -11.50
N THR A 194 8.46 -14.50 -10.94
CA THR A 194 7.47 -15.41 -10.31
C THR A 194 6.14 -15.48 -11.06
N VAL A 195 5.93 -14.56 -12.02
CA VAL A 195 4.70 -14.45 -12.80
C VAL A 195 5.05 -14.50 -14.28
N ASP A 196 4.52 -15.49 -14.98
CA ASP A 196 4.77 -15.63 -16.41
C ASP A 196 4.05 -14.54 -17.24
N GLU A 197 4.49 -14.35 -18.48
CA GLU A 197 3.93 -13.33 -19.38
C GLU A 197 2.43 -13.52 -19.65
N ALA A 198 1.93 -14.76 -19.69
CA ALA A 198 0.52 -15.02 -19.96
C ALA A 198 -0.36 -14.53 -18.79
N VAL A 199 0.07 -14.78 -17.55
CA VAL A 199 -0.59 -14.29 -16.34
C VAL A 199 -0.46 -12.78 -16.24
N LEU A 200 0.73 -12.20 -16.49
CA LEU A 200 0.91 -10.74 -16.49
C LEU A 200 0.03 -10.03 -17.53
N SER A 201 -0.06 -10.58 -18.74
CA SER A 201 -0.91 -10.03 -19.82
C SER A 201 -2.38 -10.07 -19.44
N ARG A 202 -2.82 -11.15 -18.78
CA ARG A 202 -4.18 -11.26 -18.25
C ARG A 202 -4.42 -10.27 -17.13
N THR A 203 -3.47 -10.08 -16.22
CA THR A 203 -3.54 -9.04 -15.19
C THR A 203 -3.65 -7.65 -15.81
N ALA A 204 -2.88 -7.35 -16.86
CA ALA A 204 -2.95 -6.09 -17.59
C ALA A 204 -4.34 -5.85 -18.20
N MET A 205 -4.88 -6.85 -18.89
CA MET A 205 -6.24 -6.81 -19.44
C MET A 205 -7.27 -6.48 -18.34
N LEU A 206 -7.29 -7.27 -17.26
CA LEU A 206 -8.28 -7.12 -16.18
C LEU A 206 -8.12 -5.78 -15.45
N ALA A 207 -6.88 -5.35 -15.17
CA ALA A 207 -6.64 -4.08 -14.50
C ALA A 207 -7.12 -2.89 -15.33
N ASN A 208 -6.89 -2.92 -16.66
CA ASN A 208 -7.35 -1.89 -17.57
C ASN A 208 -8.88 -1.88 -17.73
N GLU A 209 -9.53 -3.04 -17.85
CA GLU A 209 -11.00 -3.15 -17.92
C GLU A 209 -11.69 -2.63 -16.65
N LEU A 210 -11.05 -2.82 -15.50
CA LEU A 210 -11.60 -2.48 -14.18
C LEU A 210 -11.12 -1.13 -13.64
N ASP A 211 -10.30 -0.41 -14.39
CA ASP A 211 -9.63 0.84 -13.98
C ASP A 211 -8.94 0.70 -12.61
N ALA A 212 -8.31 -0.45 -12.38
CA ALA A 212 -7.76 -0.86 -11.09
C ALA A 212 -6.26 -0.54 -10.95
N ALA A 213 -5.80 -0.35 -9.72
CA ALA A 213 -4.38 -0.21 -9.41
C ALA A 213 -3.62 -1.52 -9.62
N VAL A 214 -2.36 -1.40 -10.02
CA VAL A 214 -1.40 -2.51 -10.09
C VAL A 214 -0.17 -2.12 -9.29
N GLN A 215 0.36 -3.05 -8.48
CA GLN A 215 1.66 -2.90 -7.83
C GLN A 215 2.51 -4.15 -8.11
N ILE A 216 3.79 -3.98 -8.42
CA ILE A 216 4.70 -5.06 -8.79
C ILE A 216 6.13 -4.75 -8.32
N HIS A 217 6.84 -5.73 -7.78
CA HIS A 217 8.29 -5.63 -7.56
C HIS A 217 8.98 -5.69 -8.93
N LEU A 218 9.74 -4.65 -9.29
CA LEU A 218 10.32 -4.52 -10.61
C LEU A 218 11.72 -3.92 -10.54
N HIS A 219 12.66 -4.54 -11.26
CA HIS A 219 14.06 -4.06 -11.31
C HIS A 219 14.63 -3.91 -9.90
N GLU A 220 14.33 -4.87 -9.02
CA GLU A 220 14.79 -4.87 -7.64
C GLU A 220 16.29 -5.16 -7.57
N THR A 221 16.77 -6.03 -8.45
CA THR A 221 18.19 -6.37 -8.54
C THR A 221 18.70 -6.37 -9.99
N ALA A 222 20.00 -6.09 -10.17
CA ALA A 222 20.62 -6.25 -11.49
C ALA A 222 20.59 -7.71 -11.99
N ALA A 223 20.66 -8.68 -11.08
CA ALA A 223 20.61 -10.10 -11.39
C ALA A 223 19.26 -10.50 -12.02
N GLU A 224 18.14 -10.01 -11.49
CA GLU A 224 16.81 -10.16 -12.08
C GLU A 224 16.79 -9.68 -13.54
N VAL A 225 17.25 -8.44 -13.78
CA VAL A 225 17.23 -7.83 -15.10
C VAL A 225 18.09 -8.62 -16.08
N HIS A 226 19.32 -8.97 -15.70
CA HIS A 226 20.23 -9.74 -16.55
C HIS A 226 19.66 -11.13 -16.86
N ALA A 227 19.13 -11.84 -15.87
CA ALA A 227 18.56 -13.17 -16.07
C ALA A 227 17.37 -13.13 -17.05
N GLN A 228 16.51 -12.12 -16.96
CA GLN A 228 15.41 -11.97 -17.92
C GLN A 228 15.93 -11.65 -19.32
N VAL A 229 16.88 -10.70 -19.47
CA VAL A 229 17.46 -10.37 -20.78
C VAL A 229 18.16 -11.56 -21.42
N GLU A 230 18.88 -12.37 -20.64
CA GLU A 230 19.51 -13.61 -21.13
C GLU A 230 18.46 -14.64 -21.59
N ALA A 231 17.32 -14.73 -20.90
CA ALA A 231 16.26 -15.68 -21.20
C ALA A 231 15.36 -15.27 -22.38
N THR A 232 15.04 -13.97 -22.51
CA THR A 232 14.01 -13.48 -23.43
C THR A 232 14.50 -12.41 -24.41
N GLY A 233 15.66 -11.81 -24.17
CA GLY A 233 16.18 -10.68 -24.95
C GLY A 233 15.53 -9.33 -24.61
N GLU A 234 14.68 -9.26 -23.58
CA GLU A 234 13.90 -8.07 -23.22
C GLU A 234 13.98 -7.79 -21.70
N ARG A 235 14.09 -6.51 -21.30
CA ARG A 235 14.13 -6.15 -19.87
C ARG A 235 12.74 -6.28 -19.24
N PRO A 236 12.63 -6.45 -17.90
CA PRO A 236 11.34 -6.53 -17.21
C PRO A 236 10.38 -5.36 -17.50
N ILE A 237 10.88 -4.12 -17.54
CA ILE A 237 10.07 -2.93 -17.81
C ILE A 237 9.55 -2.87 -19.25
N ASP A 238 10.35 -3.34 -20.21
CA ASP A 238 9.98 -3.35 -21.64
C ASP A 238 8.85 -4.36 -21.87
N LEU A 239 8.95 -5.54 -21.22
CA LEU A 239 7.86 -6.52 -21.17
C LEU A 239 6.57 -5.88 -20.64
N LEU A 240 6.62 -5.18 -19.49
CA LEU A 240 5.44 -4.54 -18.91
C LEU A 240 4.84 -3.46 -19.82
N ALA A 241 5.67 -2.68 -20.51
CA ALA A 241 5.22 -1.69 -21.48
C ALA A 241 4.55 -2.36 -22.69
N ARG A 242 5.14 -3.42 -23.23
CA ARG A 242 4.64 -4.16 -24.40
C ARG A 242 3.28 -4.81 -24.15
N ILE A 243 3.06 -5.39 -22.98
CA ILE A 243 1.79 -6.03 -22.61
C ILE A 243 0.74 -5.02 -22.10
N GLY A 244 1.09 -3.74 -22.01
CA GLY A 244 0.20 -2.68 -21.53
C GLY A 244 -0.07 -2.71 -20.03
N LEU A 245 0.81 -3.33 -19.23
CA LEU A 245 0.75 -3.28 -17.76
C LEU A 245 1.36 -1.99 -17.22
N LEU A 246 2.28 -1.34 -17.94
CA LEU A 246 2.87 -0.08 -17.53
C LEU A 246 1.94 1.10 -17.89
N GLY A 247 1.40 1.78 -16.87
CA GLY A 247 0.51 2.93 -17.05
C GLY A 247 0.37 3.79 -15.78
N PRO A 248 -0.51 4.81 -15.79
CA PRO A 248 -0.68 5.75 -14.68
C PRO A 248 -1.13 5.11 -13.35
N ARG A 249 -1.68 3.89 -13.40
CA ARG A 249 -2.15 3.13 -12.23
C ARG A 249 -1.16 2.05 -11.78
N THR A 250 0.03 2.01 -12.37
CA THR A 250 1.03 0.98 -12.11
C THR A 250 2.12 1.51 -11.19
N GLN A 251 2.32 0.82 -10.08
CA GLN A 251 3.31 1.12 -9.07
C GLN A 251 4.45 0.12 -9.20
N CYS A 252 5.55 0.56 -9.80
CA CYS A 252 6.78 -0.23 -9.91
C CYS A 252 7.61 -0.02 -8.64
N VAL A 253 7.69 -1.05 -7.81
CA VAL A 253 8.39 -1.03 -6.53
C VAL A 253 9.86 -1.39 -6.72
N HIS A 254 10.73 -0.79 -5.91
CA HIS A 254 12.19 -0.86 -5.92
C HIS A 254 12.86 -0.04 -7.01
N MET A 255 12.78 -0.45 -8.29
CA MET A 255 13.34 0.29 -9.42
C MET A 255 14.82 0.70 -9.24
N THR A 256 15.65 -0.22 -8.73
CA THR A 256 17.07 0.06 -8.47
C THR A 256 17.95 -0.15 -9.71
N ALA A 257 17.53 -1.03 -10.62
CA ALA A 257 18.30 -1.44 -11.80
C ALA A 257 17.75 -0.85 -13.12
N VAL A 258 17.71 0.48 -13.22
CA VAL A 258 17.12 1.21 -14.37
C VAL A 258 18.10 1.56 -15.51
N GLY A 259 19.39 1.27 -15.32
CA GLY A 259 20.47 1.53 -16.29
C GLY A 259 20.68 0.44 -17.31
#